data_AF-A0A1R4HDK0-F1
#
_entry.id   AF-A0A1R4HDK0-F1
#
_cell.length_a   1.000
_cell.length_b   1.000
_cell.length_c   1.000
_cell.angle_alpha   90.00
_cell.angle_beta   90.00
_cell.angle_gamma   90.00
#
_symmetry.space_group_name_H-M   'P 1'
#
loop_
_entity.id
_entity.type
_entity.pdbx_description
1 polymer ?
#
loop_
_entity_poly.entity_id
_entity_poly.type
_entity_poly.pdbx_seq_one_letter_code
_entity_poly.pdbx_strand_id
1 'polypeptide(L)'
;MKILSKKLLVVSLIVGLSTKVLADDPPAAFQSTQASTPGVLGENTAEGGAGVYGKADAKGAGGVIGHADDGRGIYGESKTGVGVWGFSESGIAIVGDSKAGAAGIQGQADKGRGVFGESKTGQGVWGFSESSNAIVGDSRSANAATAVFQNSGGGDLIQAGKNGAFRVRNNGDVFVRGAKIGLRGLTGLTGPQGSTGLTGPQGPAGPVSRAGCICSWNATDSITGFCSAAGGSGRATGGIAECVTAAQSASTGACNIKCTDN
;
A
#
# COMPACT_ATOMS: atom_id res chain seq x y z
N MET A 1 1.70 -69.08 29.55
CA MET A 1 2.11 -67.75 30.03
C MET A 1 1.20 -66.70 29.41
N LYS A 2 0.18 -66.23 30.14
CA LYS A 2 -0.67 -65.09 29.75
C LYS A 2 -0.42 -63.99 30.78
N ILE A 3 0.22 -62.91 30.38
CA ILE A 3 0.38 -61.71 31.21
C ILE A 3 -0.93 -60.93 31.05
N LEU A 4 -1.85 -61.09 32.01
CA LEU A 4 -3.01 -60.21 32.11
C LEU A 4 -2.52 -58.82 32.55
N SER A 5 -2.86 -57.83 31.74
CA SER A 5 -2.71 -56.40 32.04
C SER A 5 -3.40 -56.05 33.36
N LYS A 6 -2.61 -55.70 34.38
CA LYS A 6 -3.13 -55.07 35.60
C LYS A 6 -3.71 -53.70 35.23
N LYS A 7 -5.02 -53.63 34.96
CA LYS A 7 -5.80 -52.40 35.18
C LYS A 7 -5.81 -52.19 36.68
N LEU A 8 -4.99 -51.26 37.16
CA LEU A 8 -5.00 -50.78 38.53
C LEU A 8 -6.31 -50.02 38.75
N LEU A 9 -7.35 -50.73 39.19
CA LEU A 9 -8.60 -50.13 39.67
C LEU A 9 -8.29 -49.58 41.07
N VAL A 10 -7.89 -48.31 41.15
CA VAL A 10 -7.81 -47.61 42.43
C VAL A 10 -9.24 -47.30 42.87
N VAL A 11 -9.77 -48.14 43.75
CA VAL A 11 -10.97 -47.83 44.54
C VAL A 11 -10.54 -46.77 45.56
N SER A 12 -10.65 -45.49 45.19
CA SER A 12 -10.40 -44.39 46.12
C SER A 12 -11.53 -44.32 47.13
N LEU A 13 -11.25 -44.77 48.34
CA LEU A 13 -11.99 -44.41 49.54
C LEU A 13 -11.93 -42.88 49.68
N ILE A 14 -13.08 -42.22 49.53
CA ILE A 14 -13.22 -40.77 49.65
C ILE A 14 -13.03 -40.38 51.11
N VAL A 15 -11.79 -40.07 51.48
CA VAL A 15 -11.48 -39.18 52.60
C VAL A 15 -10.70 -38.05 51.95
N GLY A 16 -11.17 -36.81 52.10
CA GLY A 16 -10.68 -35.61 51.42
C GLY A 16 -9.19 -35.34 51.68
N LEU A 17 -8.32 -36.08 51.01
CA LEU A 17 -6.88 -35.96 51.10
C LEU A 17 -6.45 -34.87 50.10
N SER A 18 -6.33 -33.64 50.58
CA SER A 18 -5.63 -32.59 49.85
C SER A 18 -4.16 -32.99 49.79
N THR A 19 -3.74 -33.59 48.68
CA THR A 19 -2.33 -33.84 48.41
C THR A 19 -1.68 -32.50 48.04
N LYS A 20 -1.23 -31.76 49.05
CA LYS A 20 -0.27 -30.67 48.83
C LYS A 20 1.06 -31.31 48.43
N VAL A 21 1.43 -31.16 47.17
CA VAL A 21 2.82 -31.38 46.73
C VAL A 21 3.64 -30.23 47.33
N LEU A 22 4.63 -30.55 48.17
CA LEU A 22 5.43 -29.56 48.90
C LEU A 22 6.61 -29.09 48.03
N ALA A 23 7.10 -27.88 48.32
CA ALA A 23 7.93 -27.05 47.45
C ALA A 23 9.32 -27.60 47.04
N ASP A 24 9.73 -28.77 47.54
CA ASP A 24 11.01 -29.42 47.19
C ASP A 24 10.86 -30.54 46.17
N ASP A 25 9.63 -30.89 45.76
CA ASP A 25 9.40 -31.89 44.72
C ASP A 25 9.61 -31.29 43.32
N PRO A 26 10.26 -32.01 42.37
CA PRO A 26 10.35 -31.58 40.98
C PRO A 26 8.94 -31.32 40.42
N PRO A 27 8.79 -30.40 39.44
CA PRO A 27 7.48 -30.02 38.94
C PRO A 27 6.72 -31.27 38.44
N ALA A 28 5.51 -31.46 38.96
CA ALA A 28 4.62 -32.51 38.47
C ALA A 28 4.31 -32.26 36.99
N ALA A 29 4.82 -33.13 36.11
CA ALA A 29 4.60 -33.05 34.68
C ALA A 29 3.35 -33.87 34.28
N PHE A 30 2.40 -33.22 33.61
CA PHE A 30 1.22 -33.85 33.03
C PHE A 30 1.26 -33.69 31.51
N GLN A 31 1.23 -34.81 30.76
CA GLN A 31 1.31 -34.81 29.31
C GLN A 31 0.16 -35.63 28.70
N SER A 32 -0.44 -35.10 27.64
CA SER A 32 -1.35 -35.83 26.74
C SER A 32 -0.70 -35.95 25.37
N THR A 33 -0.82 -37.12 24.74
CA THR A 33 -0.39 -37.37 23.35
C THR A 33 -1.58 -37.54 22.40
N GLN A 34 -2.81 -37.44 22.90
CA GLN A 34 -4.02 -37.63 22.12
C GLN A 34 -4.53 -36.30 21.57
N ALA A 35 -4.87 -36.28 20.28
CA ALA A 35 -5.44 -35.10 19.64
C ALA A 35 -6.72 -34.64 20.36
N SER A 36 -6.88 -33.33 20.53
CA SER A 36 -8.02 -32.69 21.20
C SER A 36 -8.25 -33.11 22.66
N THR A 37 -7.34 -33.86 23.28
CA THR A 37 -7.39 -34.20 24.71
C THR A 37 -6.39 -33.33 25.47
N PRO A 38 -6.84 -32.45 26.39
CA PRO A 38 -5.91 -31.62 27.15
C PRO A 38 -5.01 -32.47 28.06
N GLY A 39 -3.78 -32.02 28.30
CA GLY A 39 -2.89 -32.62 29.31
C GLY A 39 -3.43 -32.43 30.73
N VAL A 40 -4.06 -31.28 31.00
CA VAL A 40 -4.74 -30.95 32.26
C VAL A 40 -6.05 -30.23 31.92
N LEU A 41 -7.15 -30.67 32.52
CA LEU A 41 -8.46 -30.00 32.47
C LEU A 41 -8.82 -29.53 33.88
N GLY A 42 -8.90 -28.21 34.07
CA GLY A 42 -9.48 -27.62 35.28
C GLY A 42 -10.89 -27.13 34.99
N GLU A 43 -11.88 -27.72 35.64
CA GLU A 43 -13.29 -27.39 35.46
C GLU A 43 -13.91 -27.01 36.80
N ASN A 44 -14.69 -25.92 36.79
CA ASN A 44 -15.54 -25.55 37.91
C ASN A 44 -16.92 -25.18 37.36
N THR A 45 -17.93 -25.94 37.77
CA THR A 45 -19.33 -25.78 37.32
C THR A 45 -20.15 -24.92 38.28
N ALA A 46 -19.57 -24.51 39.42
CA ALA A 46 -20.21 -23.60 40.36
C ALA A 46 -20.12 -22.14 39.87
N GLU A 47 -21.17 -21.37 40.15
CA GLU A 47 -21.23 -19.95 39.82
C GLU A 47 -20.08 -19.17 40.48
N GLY A 48 -19.37 -18.37 39.69
CA GLY A 48 -18.24 -17.55 40.16
C GLY A 48 -16.95 -18.32 40.48
N GLY A 49 -16.95 -19.65 40.36
CA GLY A 49 -15.78 -20.48 40.62
C GLY A 49 -14.78 -20.48 39.46
N ALA A 50 -13.48 -20.37 39.77
CA ALA A 50 -12.43 -20.55 38.77
C ALA A 50 -12.17 -22.05 38.54
N GLY A 51 -12.09 -22.47 37.27
CA GLY A 51 -11.65 -23.82 36.90
C GLY A 51 -10.14 -24.02 37.14
N VAL A 52 -9.34 -23.00 36.83
CA VAL A 52 -7.89 -22.94 37.09
C VAL A 52 -7.54 -21.55 37.61
N TYR A 53 -6.71 -21.50 38.65
CA TYR A 53 -6.18 -20.26 39.19
C TYR A 53 -4.66 -20.36 39.33
N GLY A 54 -3.93 -19.68 38.44
CA GLY A 54 -2.48 -19.57 38.51
C GLY A 54 -2.06 -18.32 39.26
N LYS A 55 -1.28 -18.46 40.33
CA LYS A 55 -0.79 -17.35 41.17
C LYS A 55 0.73 -17.45 41.32
N ALA A 56 1.41 -16.33 41.14
CA ALA A 56 2.82 -16.19 41.43
C ALA A 56 3.04 -14.91 42.22
N ASP A 57 3.49 -15.06 43.48
CA ASP A 57 3.73 -13.93 44.40
C ASP A 57 5.19 -13.45 44.36
N ALA A 58 6.09 -14.25 43.79
CA ALA A 58 7.50 -13.91 43.69
C ALA A 58 7.74 -12.88 42.57
N LYS A 59 8.65 -11.93 42.83
CA LYS A 59 9.05 -10.92 41.85
C LYS A 59 9.58 -11.59 40.57
N GLY A 60 8.99 -11.24 39.43
CA GLY A 60 9.39 -11.76 38.12
C GLY A 60 8.85 -13.14 37.76
N ALA A 61 8.03 -13.76 38.62
CA ALA A 61 7.39 -15.04 38.31
C ALA A 61 6.08 -14.84 37.52
N GLY A 62 5.83 -15.71 36.54
CA GLY A 62 4.56 -15.75 35.80
C GLY A 62 3.56 -16.66 36.48
N GLY A 63 2.35 -16.16 36.76
CA GLY A 63 1.28 -17.00 37.34
C GLY A 63 0.80 -18.10 36.39
N VAL A 64 0.68 -17.77 35.09
CA VAL A 64 0.39 -18.70 34.00
C VAL A 64 1.24 -18.30 32.79
N ILE A 65 1.92 -19.26 32.18
CA ILE A 65 2.73 -19.06 30.97
C ILE A 65 2.23 -20.06 29.92
N GLY A 66 1.73 -19.55 28.80
CA GLY A 66 1.35 -20.36 27.64
C GLY A 66 2.45 -20.30 26.58
N HIS A 67 2.91 -21.47 26.11
CA HIS A 67 3.85 -21.60 25.01
C HIS A 67 3.26 -22.51 23.93
N ALA A 68 3.39 -22.11 22.67
CA ALA A 68 3.02 -22.91 21.52
C ALA A 68 3.94 -22.58 20.35
N ASP A 69 4.50 -23.60 19.70
CA ASP A 69 5.34 -23.43 18.50
C ASP A 69 4.50 -23.09 17.26
N ASP A 70 3.25 -23.56 17.24
CA ASP A 70 2.22 -23.22 16.27
C ASP A 70 0.85 -23.10 16.95
N GLY A 71 -0.03 -22.27 16.40
CA GLY A 71 -1.34 -21.99 16.97
C GLY A 71 -1.31 -20.97 18.12
N ARG A 72 -2.22 -21.13 19.09
CA ARG A 72 -2.42 -20.15 20.17
C ARG A 72 -1.77 -20.64 21.45
N GLY A 73 -0.79 -19.91 21.97
CA GLY A 73 -0.21 -20.19 23.28
C GLY A 73 -1.22 -20.01 24.43
N ILE A 74 -2.11 -19.02 24.31
CA ILE A 74 -3.23 -18.76 25.22
C ILE A 74 -4.47 -18.44 24.38
N TYR A 75 -5.60 -19.09 24.67
CA TYR A 75 -6.88 -18.83 24.02
C TYR A 75 -7.94 -18.55 25.10
N GLY A 76 -8.49 -17.34 25.09
CA GLY A 76 -9.60 -16.95 25.96
C GLY A 76 -10.85 -16.67 25.14
N GLU A 77 -11.93 -17.36 25.44
CA GLU A 77 -13.22 -17.23 24.77
C GLU A 77 -14.32 -17.00 25.80
N SER A 78 -15.23 -16.06 25.51
CA SER A 78 -16.43 -15.86 26.30
C SER A 78 -17.58 -15.45 25.38
N LYS A 79 -18.78 -16.00 25.62
CA LYS A 79 -19.96 -15.73 24.78
C LYS A 79 -20.58 -14.35 25.05
N THR A 80 -20.53 -13.91 26.30
CA THR A 80 -21.22 -12.69 26.76
C THR A 80 -20.30 -11.78 27.56
N GLY A 81 -19.21 -12.30 28.11
CA GLY A 81 -18.27 -11.55 28.92
C GLY A 81 -16.96 -11.27 28.20
N VAL A 82 -15.97 -10.87 28.97
CA VAL A 82 -14.61 -10.65 28.48
C VAL A 82 -13.92 -12.00 28.28
N GLY A 83 -13.43 -12.27 27.07
CA GLY A 83 -12.66 -13.49 26.78
C GLY A 83 -11.25 -13.45 27.38
N VAL A 84 -10.57 -12.30 27.28
CA VAL A 84 -9.24 -12.07 27.87
C VAL A 84 -9.22 -10.66 28.48
N TRP A 85 -8.85 -10.56 29.75
CA TRP A 85 -8.72 -9.28 30.46
C TRP A 85 -7.29 -9.13 31.01
N GLY A 86 -6.62 -8.05 30.62
CA GLY A 86 -5.33 -7.66 31.19
C GLY A 86 -5.49 -6.41 32.04
N PHE A 87 -4.93 -6.42 33.25
CA PHE A 87 -4.91 -5.27 34.16
C PHE A 87 -3.52 -5.08 34.75
N SER A 88 -3.09 -3.83 34.89
CA SER A 88 -1.88 -3.45 35.59
C SER A 88 -2.07 -2.04 36.18
N GLU A 89 -1.65 -1.83 37.42
CA GLU A 89 -1.79 -0.53 38.09
C GLU A 89 -0.81 0.52 37.55
N SER A 90 0.40 0.10 37.20
CA SER A 90 1.50 0.99 36.81
C SER A 90 2.28 0.52 35.59
N GLY A 91 2.09 -0.73 35.17
CA GLY A 91 2.82 -1.34 34.06
C GLY A 91 1.95 -1.48 32.80
N ILE A 92 2.53 -2.15 31.82
CA ILE A 92 1.81 -2.53 30.61
C ILE A 92 0.97 -3.77 30.93
N ALA A 93 -0.34 -3.68 30.70
CA ALA A 93 -1.25 -4.80 30.95
C ALA A 93 -1.22 -5.85 29.83
N ILE A 94 -1.09 -5.42 28.57
CA ILE A 94 -1.09 -6.28 27.38
C ILE A 94 -0.04 -5.76 26.40
N VAL A 95 0.86 -6.64 25.97
CA VAL A 95 1.82 -6.39 24.89
C VAL A 95 1.58 -7.42 23.80
N GLY A 96 1.52 -6.98 22.54
CA GLY A 96 1.60 -7.86 21.38
C GLY A 96 2.79 -7.43 20.53
N ASP A 97 3.70 -8.37 20.30
CA ASP A 97 4.89 -8.19 19.47
C ASP A 97 4.86 -9.19 18.32
N SER A 98 5.31 -8.77 17.13
CA SER A 98 5.39 -9.64 15.95
C SER A 98 6.51 -9.19 15.02
N LYS A 99 7.37 -10.14 14.64
CA LYS A 99 8.55 -9.88 13.79
C LYS A 99 8.32 -10.16 12.31
N ALA A 100 7.32 -10.96 11.96
CA ALA A 100 7.09 -11.46 10.61
C ALA A 100 6.04 -10.66 9.81
N GLY A 101 5.79 -9.40 10.19
CA GLY A 101 4.85 -8.51 9.48
C GLY A 101 3.38 -8.73 9.80
N ALA A 102 3.03 -9.64 10.71
CA ALA A 102 1.68 -9.72 11.27
C ALA A 102 1.45 -8.61 12.31
N ALA A 103 0.20 -8.25 12.57
CA ALA A 103 -0.13 -7.34 13.65
C ALA A 103 0.23 -7.98 15.01
N GLY A 104 0.91 -7.23 15.88
CA GLY A 104 1.14 -7.68 17.26
C GLY A 104 -0.17 -7.80 18.05
N ILE A 105 -1.09 -6.85 17.84
CA ILE A 105 -2.45 -6.86 18.37
C ILE A 105 -3.42 -6.47 17.25
N GLN A 106 -4.47 -7.27 17.04
CA GLN A 106 -5.52 -6.99 16.06
C GLN A 106 -6.88 -6.93 16.75
N GLY A 107 -7.55 -5.78 16.64
CA GLY A 107 -8.93 -5.61 17.09
C GLY A 107 -9.90 -5.69 15.91
N GLN A 108 -10.82 -6.66 15.94
CA GLN A 108 -11.85 -6.85 14.91
C GLN A 108 -13.22 -6.97 15.58
N ALA A 109 -14.24 -6.33 15.01
CA ALA A 109 -15.60 -6.39 15.48
C ALA A 109 -16.58 -6.30 14.32
N ASP A 110 -17.60 -7.17 14.29
CA ASP A 110 -18.69 -7.11 13.30
C ASP A 110 -19.61 -5.91 13.54
N LYS A 111 -19.78 -5.54 14.82
CA LYS A 111 -20.56 -4.39 15.26
C LYS A 111 -19.75 -3.64 16.32
N GLY A 112 -19.76 -2.30 16.23
CA GLY A 112 -19.04 -1.44 17.18
C GLY A 112 -17.59 -1.17 16.77
N ARG A 113 -16.75 -0.87 17.76
CA ARG A 113 -15.35 -0.47 17.57
C ARG A 113 -14.45 -1.70 17.66
N GLY A 114 -13.64 -1.96 16.64
CA GLY A 114 -12.61 -3.01 16.71
C GLY A 114 -11.53 -2.71 17.73
N VAL A 115 -11.14 -1.43 17.87
CA VAL A 115 -10.22 -0.91 18.88
C VAL A 115 -10.82 0.35 19.50
N PHE A 116 -10.82 0.43 20.83
CA PHE A 116 -11.28 1.61 21.58
C PHE A 116 -10.21 1.98 22.62
N GLY A 117 -9.66 3.18 22.51
CA GLY A 117 -8.68 3.71 23.45
C GLY A 117 -9.21 4.96 24.15
N GLU A 118 -9.14 4.97 25.48
CA GLU A 118 -9.61 6.06 26.34
C GLU A 118 -8.53 6.39 27.37
N SER A 119 -8.28 7.69 27.58
CA SER A 119 -7.35 8.16 28.61
C SER A 119 -7.85 9.47 29.20
N LYS A 120 -7.68 9.65 30.52
CA LYS A 120 -8.12 10.85 31.25
C LYS A 120 -7.16 12.02 31.08
N THR A 121 -5.86 11.74 31.02
CA THR A 121 -4.80 12.76 31.08
C THR A 121 -3.78 12.62 29.96
N GLY A 122 -3.69 11.46 29.32
CA GLY A 122 -2.73 11.17 28.25
C GLY A 122 -3.40 10.91 26.91
N GLN A 123 -2.63 10.38 25.96
CA GLN A 123 -3.18 9.94 24.68
C GLN A 123 -4.07 8.70 24.89
N GLY A 124 -5.29 8.70 24.35
CA GLY A 124 -6.14 7.50 24.33
C GLY A 124 -5.63 6.44 23.34
N VAL A 125 -5.12 6.88 22.18
CA VAL A 125 -4.47 6.04 21.17
C VAL A 125 -3.26 6.79 20.62
N TRP A 126 -2.12 6.12 20.51
CA TRP A 126 -0.91 6.67 19.92
C TRP A 126 -0.35 5.71 18.86
N GLY A 127 -0.13 6.21 17.65
CA GLY A 127 0.51 5.48 16.57
C GLY A 127 1.89 6.06 16.27
N PHE A 128 2.87 5.19 16.05
CA PHE A 128 4.24 5.55 15.66
C PHE A 128 4.73 4.62 14.54
N SER A 129 5.48 5.16 13.59
CA SER A 129 6.16 4.40 12.54
C SER A 129 7.42 5.15 12.10
N GLU A 130 8.52 4.43 11.90
CA GLU A 130 9.80 5.01 11.47
C GLU A 130 9.85 5.30 9.96
N SER A 131 9.13 4.51 9.16
CA SER A 131 9.29 4.48 7.70
C SER A 131 7.99 4.54 6.91
N SER A 132 6.83 4.49 7.57
CA SER A 132 5.52 4.42 6.91
C SER A 132 4.47 5.27 7.63
N ASN A 133 3.21 5.16 7.21
CA ASN A 133 2.10 5.80 7.89
C ASN A 133 1.89 5.13 9.25
N ALA A 134 1.95 5.90 10.32
CA ALA A 134 1.65 5.41 11.67
C ALA A 134 0.17 5.07 11.88
N ILE A 135 -0.72 5.79 11.18
CA ILE A 135 -2.18 5.59 11.26
C ILE A 135 -2.73 5.67 9.83
N VAL A 136 -3.52 4.67 9.45
CA VAL A 136 -4.26 4.63 8.18
C VAL A 136 -5.70 4.29 8.50
N GLY A 137 -6.63 5.06 7.92
CA GLY A 137 -8.04 4.70 7.90
C GLY A 137 -8.46 4.38 6.47
N ASP A 138 -9.40 3.44 6.34
CA ASP A 138 -10.10 3.13 5.09
C ASP A 138 -11.60 2.98 5.37
N SER A 139 -12.44 3.39 4.44
CA SER A 139 -13.90 3.24 4.53
C SER A 139 -14.48 2.99 3.15
N ARG A 140 -15.37 1.99 3.06
CA ARG A 140 -16.12 1.67 1.83
C ARG A 140 -17.50 2.30 1.78
N SER A 141 -17.88 3.06 2.81
CA SER A 141 -19.17 3.75 2.85
C SER A 141 -19.11 5.03 2.03
N ALA A 142 -20.09 5.24 1.16
CA ALA A 142 -20.21 6.48 0.36
C ALA A 142 -20.49 7.73 1.23
N ASN A 143 -20.99 7.53 2.45
CA ASN A 143 -21.48 8.60 3.31
C ASN A 143 -20.70 8.74 4.62
N ALA A 144 -19.74 7.86 4.91
CA ALA A 144 -18.97 7.92 6.14
C ALA A 144 -17.60 8.57 5.90
N ALA A 145 -17.21 9.47 6.79
CA ALA A 145 -15.84 9.93 6.85
C ALA A 145 -14.95 8.81 7.37
N THR A 146 -13.79 8.62 6.74
CA THR A 146 -12.75 7.69 7.20
C THR A 146 -12.20 8.06 8.58
N ALA A 147 -12.20 9.35 8.92
CA ALA A 147 -11.82 9.86 10.23
C ALA A 147 -12.66 11.09 10.58
N VAL A 148 -13.04 11.19 11.85
CA VAL A 148 -13.76 12.35 12.41
C VAL A 148 -12.99 12.81 13.64
N PHE A 149 -12.59 14.08 13.66
CA PHE A 149 -11.90 14.69 14.78
C PHE A 149 -12.82 15.75 15.40
N GLN A 150 -13.12 15.59 16.69
CA GLN A 150 -13.98 16.50 17.44
C GLN A 150 -13.25 16.95 18.70
N ASN A 151 -13.33 18.25 18.99
CA ASN A 151 -12.79 18.83 20.21
C ASN A 151 -13.76 19.91 20.70
N SER A 152 -14.46 19.62 21.79
CA SER A 152 -15.41 20.54 22.42
C SER A 152 -14.75 21.55 23.37
N GLY A 153 -13.50 21.31 23.77
CA GLY A 153 -12.73 22.21 24.63
C GLY A 153 -12.01 23.34 23.89
N GLY A 154 -11.98 23.28 22.56
CA GLY A 154 -11.24 24.23 21.70
C GLY A 154 -9.79 23.84 21.47
N GLY A 155 -9.13 24.52 20.52
CA GLY A 155 -7.78 24.22 20.05
C GLY A 155 -7.75 23.52 18.69
N ASP A 156 -6.55 23.09 18.28
CA ASP A 156 -6.35 22.44 16.99
C ASP A 156 -6.91 21.00 17.01
N LEU A 157 -7.60 20.61 15.93
CA LEU A 157 -8.03 19.21 15.73
C LEU A 157 -6.89 18.35 15.17
N ILE A 158 -6.07 18.95 14.29
CA ILE A 158 -4.95 18.30 13.62
C ILE A 158 -3.83 19.33 13.57
N GLN A 159 -2.64 18.94 14.02
CA GLN A 159 -1.45 19.77 13.99
C GLN A 159 -0.35 19.08 13.19
N ALA A 160 0.34 19.83 12.34
CA ALA A 160 1.50 19.34 11.59
C ALA A 160 2.81 19.75 12.29
N GLY A 161 3.82 18.87 12.24
CA GLY A 161 5.16 19.18 12.72
C GLY A 161 5.93 20.15 11.81
N LYS A 162 7.15 20.51 12.23
CA LYS A 162 8.05 21.40 11.46
C LYS A 162 8.24 20.88 10.02
N ASN A 163 8.04 21.75 9.04
CA ASN A 163 8.09 21.44 7.60
C ASN A 163 7.04 20.41 7.11
N GLY A 164 6.03 20.09 7.93
CA GLY A 164 4.92 19.23 7.54
C GLY A 164 3.99 19.94 6.56
N ALA A 165 3.50 19.21 5.55
CA ALA A 165 2.53 19.70 4.59
C ALA A 165 1.23 18.88 4.69
N PHE A 166 0.09 19.57 4.78
CA PHE A 166 -1.21 18.92 4.62
C PHE A 166 -1.46 18.69 3.13
N ARG A 167 -1.51 17.42 2.72
CA ARG A 167 -1.71 17.02 1.31
C ARG A 167 -3.04 16.30 1.16
N VAL A 168 -3.85 16.76 0.22
CA VAL A 168 -5.06 16.08 -0.23
C VAL A 168 -4.78 15.43 -1.58
N ARG A 169 -5.00 14.11 -1.67
CA ARG A 169 -4.77 13.32 -2.90
C ARG A 169 -6.09 13.06 -3.65
N ASN A 170 -6.00 12.50 -4.86
CA ASN A 170 -7.15 12.06 -5.66
C ASN A 170 -8.19 13.16 -5.97
N ASN A 171 -7.73 14.34 -6.40
CA ASN A 171 -8.58 15.51 -6.67
C ASN A 171 -9.51 15.90 -5.50
N GLY A 172 -9.14 15.55 -4.27
CA GLY A 172 -9.92 15.89 -3.10
C GLY A 172 -9.93 17.39 -2.85
N ASP A 173 -11.11 17.90 -2.52
CA ASP A 173 -11.35 19.30 -2.21
C ASP A 173 -11.24 19.56 -0.70
N VAL A 174 -10.73 20.73 -0.33
CA VAL A 174 -10.78 21.23 1.05
C VAL A 174 -11.88 22.27 1.14
N PHE A 175 -12.82 22.09 2.04
CA PHE A 175 -13.87 23.08 2.33
C PHE A 175 -13.65 23.69 3.71
N VAL A 176 -13.66 25.02 3.79
CA VAL A 176 -13.59 25.77 5.05
C VAL A 176 -14.83 26.64 5.15
N ARG A 177 -15.67 26.39 6.16
CA ARG A 177 -16.94 27.11 6.37
C ARG A 177 -17.84 27.14 5.13
N GLY A 178 -17.86 26.03 4.38
CA GLY A 178 -18.65 25.89 3.14
C GLY A 178 -17.97 26.44 1.88
N ALA A 179 -16.85 27.16 1.98
CA ALA A 179 -16.10 27.63 0.84
C ALA A 179 -15.01 26.63 0.45
N LYS A 180 -14.95 26.25 -0.83
CA LYS A 180 -13.85 25.44 -1.38
C LYS A 180 -12.57 26.27 -1.40
N ILE A 181 -11.52 25.77 -0.76
CA ILE A 181 -10.19 26.38 -0.69
C ILE A 181 -9.29 25.71 -1.73
N GLY A 182 -8.57 26.52 -2.50
CA GLY A 182 -7.61 26.03 -3.49
C GLY A 182 -8.24 25.52 -4.79
N LEU A 183 -9.02 26.38 -5.47
CA LEU A 183 -9.28 26.19 -6.91
C LEU A 183 -7.93 25.84 -7.55
N ARG A 184 -7.84 24.67 -8.21
CA ARG A 184 -6.68 24.31 -9.03
C ARG A 184 -6.34 25.57 -9.81
N GLY A 185 -5.15 26.14 -9.58
CA GLY A 185 -4.72 27.31 -10.34
C GLY A 185 -5.03 26.97 -11.79
N LEU A 186 -5.87 27.80 -12.44
CA LEU A 186 -6.17 27.65 -13.86
C LEU A 186 -4.82 27.33 -14.50
N THR A 187 -4.69 26.17 -15.18
CA THR A 187 -3.51 25.93 -16.02
C THR A 187 -3.34 27.22 -16.79
N GLY A 188 -2.28 27.99 -16.47
CA GLY A 188 -2.24 29.41 -16.81
C GLY A 188 -2.65 29.53 -18.26
N LEU A 189 -3.60 30.43 -18.56
CA LEU A 189 -4.14 30.62 -19.91
C LEU A 189 -2.98 30.40 -20.88
N THR A 190 -3.06 29.36 -21.73
CA THR A 190 -2.06 29.14 -22.78
C THR A 190 -1.82 30.52 -23.37
N GLY A 191 -0.58 31.03 -23.24
CA GLY A 191 -0.28 32.43 -23.54
C GLY A 191 -0.92 32.79 -24.87
N PRO A 192 -1.45 34.03 -25.02
CA PRO A 192 -2.32 34.39 -26.15
C PRO A 192 -1.76 33.76 -27.41
N GLN A 193 -2.55 32.88 -28.06
CA GLN A 193 -2.15 32.23 -29.31
C GLN A 193 -1.50 33.31 -30.16
N GLY A 194 -0.17 33.23 -30.33
CA GLY A 194 0.59 34.29 -30.96
C GLY A 194 -0.13 34.65 -32.24
N SER A 195 -0.43 35.96 -32.42
CA SER A 195 -1.34 36.46 -33.45
C SER A 195 -1.23 35.58 -34.67
N THR A 196 -2.28 34.80 -34.98
CA THR A 196 -2.33 34.00 -36.20
C THR A 196 -1.80 34.91 -37.28
N GLY A 197 -0.60 34.60 -37.81
CA GLY A 197 0.13 35.53 -38.66
C GLY A 197 -0.82 36.02 -39.73
N LEU A 198 -0.83 37.35 -39.98
CA LEU A 198 -1.68 37.98 -40.99
C LEU A 198 -1.79 37.02 -42.17
N THR A 199 -3.00 36.52 -42.44
CA THR A 199 -3.25 35.64 -43.57
C THR A 199 -2.54 36.29 -44.75
N GLY A 200 -1.49 35.63 -45.26
CA GLY A 200 -0.68 36.18 -46.33
C GLY A 200 -1.58 36.55 -47.50
N PRO A 201 -1.20 37.53 -48.35
CA PRO A 201 -1.99 37.87 -49.52
C PRO A 201 -2.37 36.59 -50.26
N GLN A 202 -3.66 36.46 -50.61
CA GLN A 202 -4.20 35.29 -51.32
C GLN A 202 -3.20 34.88 -52.41
N GLY A 203 -2.66 33.67 -52.30
CA GLY A 203 -1.66 33.17 -53.23
C GLY A 203 -2.19 33.21 -54.68
N PRO A 204 -1.34 33.45 -55.67
CA PRO A 204 -1.75 33.50 -57.08
C PRO A 204 -2.54 32.24 -57.46
N ALA A 205 -3.51 32.43 -58.36
CA ALA A 205 -4.46 31.41 -58.81
C ALA A 205 -3.81 30.04 -59.04
N GLY A 206 -4.53 28.99 -58.62
CA GLY A 206 -4.04 27.62 -58.62
C GLY A 206 -3.61 27.08 -59.99
N PRO A 207 -2.77 26.04 -60.01
CA PRO A 207 -2.00 25.62 -61.17
C PRO A 207 -2.88 25.13 -62.32
N VAL A 208 -2.62 25.65 -63.52
CA VAL A 208 -3.06 25.06 -64.78
C VAL A 208 -2.36 23.71 -64.96
N SER A 209 -3.09 22.72 -65.44
CA SER A 209 -2.68 21.31 -65.41
C SER A 209 -1.63 20.93 -66.47
N ARG A 210 -0.65 20.12 -66.02
CA ARG A 210 0.06 18.98 -66.69
C ARG A 210 1.33 19.20 -67.52
N ALA A 211 2.45 18.62 -67.03
CA ALA A 211 3.07 17.40 -67.57
C ALA A 211 4.01 16.79 -66.49
N GLY A 212 3.90 15.49 -66.21
CA GLY A 212 4.72 14.81 -65.19
C GLY A 212 6.05 14.31 -65.74
N CYS A 213 7.11 14.39 -64.93
CA CYS A 213 8.42 13.81 -65.21
C CYS A 213 8.65 12.61 -64.28
N ILE A 214 8.99 11.46 -64.84
CA ILE A 214 9.43 10.27 -64.10
C ILE A 214 10.94 10.14 -64.26
N CYS A 215 11.67 9.98 -63.16
CA CYS A 215 13.09 9.68 -63.17
C CYS A 215 13.30 8.20 -62.82
N SER A 216 14.03 7.47 -63.66
CA SER A 216 14.45 6.09 -63.37
C SER A 216 15.98 6.03 -63.37
N TRP A 217 16.56 5.48 -62.29
CA TRP A 217 18.00 5.28 -62.13
C TRP A 217 18.32 3.80 -62.33
N ASN A 218 19.41 3.46 -63.01
CA ASN A 218 19.99 2.11 -63.01
C ASN A 218 21.31 2.15 -62.25
N ALA A 219 21.48 1.25 -61.29
CA ALA A 219 22.50 1.32 -60.23
C ALA A 219 23.95 0.98 -60.66
N THR A 220 24.27 1.03 -61.96
CA THR A 220 25.56 0.57 -62.47
C THR A 220 26.35 1.56 -63.31
N ASP A 221 25.84 2.76 -63.61
CA ASP A 221 26.60 3.83 -64.29
C ASP A 221 26.20 5.23 -63.80
N SER A 222 27.06 5.88 -63.01
CA SER A 222 26.79 7.09 -62.21
C SER A 222 26.66 8.41 -63.00
N ILE A 223 26.48 8.40 -64.32
CA ILE A 223 26.69 9.62 -65.13
C ILE A 223 25.59 9.90 -66.18
N THR A 224 24.56 9.05 -66.34
CA THR A 224 23.49 9.32 -67.33
C THR A 224 22.09 8.94 -66.82
N GLY A 225 21.30 9.94 -66.40
CA GLY A 225 19.85 9.80 -66.16
C GLY A 225 19.04 10.50 -67.27
N PHE A 226 17.93 9.89 -67.71
CA PHE A 226 17.02 10.44 -68.72
C PHE A 226 15.80 11.09 -68.05
N CYS A 227 15.47 12.32 -68.43
CA CYS A 227 14.22 13.00 -68.06
C CYS A 227 13.38 13.24 -69.33
N SER A 228 12.09 12.89 -69.31
CA SER A 228 11.14 13.22 -70.38
C SER A 228 9.98 14.02 -69.79
N ALA A 229 9.83 15.27 -70.24
CA ALA A 229 8.70 16.16 -69.99
C ALA A 229 8.01 16.43 -71.34
N ALA A 230 6.72 16.80 -71.35
CA ALA A 230 6.09 17.30 -72.56
C ALA A 230 6.86 18.54 -73.06
N GLY A 231 7.57 18.39 -74.18
CA GLY A 231 8.45 19.42 -74.74
C GLY A 231 9.94 19.08 -74.76
N GLY A 232 10.33 17.85 -75.12
CA GLY A 232 11.68 17.55 -75.61
C GLY A 232 12.55 16.68 -74.70
N SER A 233 13.34 15.80 -75.32
CA SER A 233 14.25 14.84 -74.68
C SER A 233 15.68 15.39 -74.59
N GLY A 234 16.33 15.29 -73.42
CA GLY A 234 17.74 15.68 -73.23
C GLY A 234 18.53 14.62 -72.46
N ARG A 235 19.76 14.34 -72.89
CA ARG A 235 20.69 13.37 -72.30
C ARG A 235 21.80 14.15 -71.55
N ALA A 236 22.00 13.89 -70.26
CA ALA A 236 23.09 14.46 -69.49
C ALA A 236 24.34 13.55 -69.57
N THR A 237 25.53 14.12 -69.76
CA THR A 237 26.82 13.39 -69.80
C THR A 237 27.92 14.17 -69.06
N GLY A 238 28.54 13.53 -68.07
CA GLY A 238 29.85 13.85 -67.44
C GLY A 238 29.83 14.96 -66.38
N GLY A 239 30.40 14.87 -65.18
CA GLY A 239 31.25 13.88 -64.51
C GLY A 239 31.24 14.12 -62.98
N ILE A 240 31.97 13.28 -62.23
CA ILE A 240 31.88 13.06 -60.77
C ILE A 240 31.82 14.32 -59.88
N ALA A 241 30.77 14.45 -59.06
CA ALA A 241 30.66 15.44 -58.00
C ALA A 241 30.19 14.77 -56.71
N GLU A 242 30.93 14.96 -55.61
CA GLU A 242 30.57 14.48 -54.29
C GLU A 242 29.28 15.17 -53.80
N CYS A 243 28.34 14.36 -53.31
CA CYS A 243 27.03 14.80 -52.88
C CYS A 243 27.10 15.41 -51.48
N VAL A 244 27.13 16.75 -51.38
CA VAL A 244 27.01 17.45 -50.09
C VAL A 244 25.62 18.08 -50.00
N THR A 245 24.77 17.43 -49.21
CA THR A 245 23.53 17.91 -48.58
C THR A 245 22.58 18.76 -49.42
N ALA A 246 21.40 18.18 -49.64
CA ALA A 246 20.19 18.87 -50.05
C ALA A 246 19.98 20.19 -49.27
N ALA A 247 20.09 21.31 -49.98
CA ALA A 247 19.58 22.61 -49.56
C ALA A 247 18.63 23.15 -50.62
N GLN A 248 17.40 23.39 -50.21
CA GLN A 248 16.27 23.83 -51.02
C GLN A 248 16.46 25.26 -51.55
N SER A 249 15.97 25.51 -52.77
CA SER A 249 15.54 26.85 -53.18
C SER A 249 14.08 26.77 -53.62
N ALA A 250 13.18 27.40 -52.85
CA ALA A 250 11.84 27.68 -53.32
C ALA A 250 11.89 28.89 -54.27
N SER A 251 11.33 28.75 -55.48
CA SER A 251 10.24 29.64 -55.99
C SER A 251 10.08 29.62 -57.52
N THR A 252 10.97 28.96 -58.26
CA THR A 252 10.88 28.78 -59.73
C THR A 252 11.34 27.37 -60.06
N GLY A 253 10.57 26.61 -60.85
CA GLY A 253 10.85 25.23 -61.24
C GLY A 253 12.07 25.06 -62.14
N ALA A 254 13.26 25.38 -61.62
CA ALA A 254 14.54 25.17 -62.29
C ALA A 254 15.39 24.21 -61.45
N CYS A 255 15.73 23.07 -62.04
CA CYS A 255 16.78 22.19 -61.53
C CYS A 255 18.13 22.89 -61.77
N ASN A 256 18.58 23.70 -60.80
CA ASN A 256 19.87 24.37 -60.90
C ASN A 256 20.97 23.46 -60.35
N ILE A 257 21.67 22.77 -61.26
CA ILE A 257 22.99 22.22 -60.98
C ILE A 257 23.97 23.38 -61.16
N LYS A 258 24.50 23.94 -60.07
CA LYS A 258 25.66 24.85 -60.15
C LYS A 258 26.93 24.03 -60.01
N CYS A 259 27.62 23.81 -61.13
CA CYS A 259 29.03 23.45 -61.19
C CYS A 259 29.86 24.75 -61.21
N THR A 260 30.97 24.82 -60.48
CA THR A 260 31.97 25.88 -60.66
C THR A 260 33.33 25.24 -60.84
N ASP A 261 34.01 25.62 -61.93
CA ASP A 261 35.30 25.11 -62.38
C ASP A 261 36.46 25.90 -61.72
N ASN A 262 37.29 25.21 -60.92
CA ASN A 262 38.76 25.30 -60.82
C ASN A 262 39.28 24.50 -59.62
#